data_AF-A0AAV2PIZ7-F1
#
_entry.id   AF-A0AAV2PIZ7-F1
#
_cell.length_a   1.000
_cell.length_b   1.000
_cell.length_c   1.000
_cell.angle_alpha   90.00
_cell.angle_beta   90.00
_cell.angle_gamma   90.00
#
_symmetry.space_group_name_H-M   'P 1'
#
loop_
_entity.id
_entity.type
_entity.pdbx_description
1 polymer ?
#
loop_
_entity_poly.entity_id
_entity_poly.type
_entity_poly.pdbx_seq_one_letter_code
_entity_poly.pdbx_strand_id
1 'polypeptide(L)'
;MTNSKNGDIDSKNSKAKKDKENGAIKDEKEKKNDLPPVPFFQLFQYSNTKEKWLMFTGAIAALVAGLCMPAMIIMFGDVTNAFVYDDINITAIRLQEQAKGNNYTMEQLMEAFAKEDFFKEITKFGIGCTIIGILQLAMGYIFVASMNYAAEGQVYRLRGLFLLSILKQEIGWFDTHQTNDFASRVT
;
A
#
# COMPACT_ATOMS: atom_id res chain seq x y z
N MET A 1 -54.83 -0.46 56.97
CA MET A 1 -54.69 -1.12 55.65
C MET A 1 -54.10 -0.09 54.70
N THR A 2 -52.79 0.09 54.80
CA THR A 2 -52.03 1.19 54.20
C THR A 2 -51.12 0.65 53.10
N ASN A 3 -51.23 1.28 51.93
CA ASN A 3 -50.09 1.70 51.12
C ASN A 3 -49.14 0.61 50.57
N SER A 4 -49.65 -0.29 49.72
CA SER A 4 -48.82 -1.21 48.91
C SER A 4 -48.96 -1.01 47.39
N LYS A 5 -49.54 0.10 46.93
CA LYS A 5 -49.71 0.39 45.48
C LYS A 5 -48.97 1.63 44.98
N ASN A 6 -48.33 2.41 45.86
CA ASN A 6 -47.67 3.66 45.47
C ASN A 6 -46.16 3.51 45.13
N GLY A 7 -45.50 2.43 45.56
CA GLY A 7 -44.07 2.20 45.29
C GLY A 7 -43.74 1.66 43.88
N ASP A 8 -44.70 1.00 43.22
CA ASP A 8 -44.51 0.43 41.89
C ASP A 8 -44.70 1.45 40.75
N ILE A 9 -45.41 2.54 41.00
CA ILE A 9 -45.68 3.59 40.00
C ILE A 9 -44.47 4.51 39.87
N ASP A 10 -43.82 4.85 40.99
CA ASP A 10 -42.62 5.70 41.01
C ASP A 10 -41.39 4.99 40.42
N SER A 11 -41.26 3.68 40.62
CA SER A 11 -40.16 2.88 40.03
C SER A 11 -40.31 2.71 38.51
N LYS A 12 -41.55 2.58 38.01
CA LYS A 12 -41.85 2.55 36.57
C LYS A 12 -41.62 3.91 35.90
N ASN A 13 -41.96 5.01 36.58
CA ASN A 13 -41.74 6.36 36.03
C ASN A 13 -40.24 6.74 35.99
N SER A 14 -39.46 6.30 36.99
CA SER A 14 -38.01 6.50 37.03
C SER A 14 -37.25 5.66 35.99
N LYS A 15 -37.69 4.40 35.75
CA LYS A 15 -37.17 3.58 34.63
C LYS A 15 -37.58 4.13 33.27
N ALA A 16 -38.84 4.54 33.09
CA ALA A 16 -39.32 5.12 31.83
C ALA A 16 -38.65 6.47 31.49
N LYS A 17 -38.22 7.27 32.49
CA LYS A 17 -37.40 8.48 32.27
C LYS A 17 -35.95 8.14 31.91
N LYS A 18 -35.31 7.19 32.61
CA LYS A 18 -33.94 6.74 32.29
C LYS A 18 -33.83 6.06 30.93
N ASP A 19 -34.84 5.32 30.51
CA ASP A 19 -34.86 4.65 29.21
C ASP A 19 -35.13 5.63 28.05
N LYS A 20 -35.90 6.71 28.29
CA LYS A 20 -36.08 7.80 27.32
C LYS A 20 -34.86 8.71 27.18
N GLU A 21 -34.16 8.98 28.28
CA GLU A 21 -32.93 9.79 28.28
C GLU A 21 -31.75 9.02 27.66
N ASN A 22 -31.62 7.71 27.95
CA ASN A 22 -30.63 6.84 27.29
C ASN A 22 -30.99 6.50 25.83
N GLY A 23 -32.27 6.54 25.44
CA GLY A 23 -32.70 6.39 24.05
C GLY A 23 -32.34 7.61 23.21
N ALA A 24 -32.63 8.83 23.71
CA ALA A 24 -32.28 10.07 23.03
C ALA A 24 -30.76 10.28 22.89
N ILE A 25 -29.96 9.89 23.89
CA ILE A 25 -28.49 9.97 23.86
C ILE A 25 -27.87 8.87 22.96
N LYS A 26 -28.56 7.74 22.74
CA LYS A 26 -28.12 6.71 21.79
C LYS A 26 -28.43 7.09 20.34
N ASP A 27 -29.58 7.69 20.09
CA ASP A 27 -29.98 8.14 18.75
C ASP A 27 -29.12 9.30 18.22
N GLU A 28 -28.57 10.15 19.12
CA GLU A 28 -27.60 11.20 18.73
C GLU A 28 -26.20 10.67 18.44
N LYS A 29 -25.80 9.52 18.98
CA LYS A 29 -24.45 8.95 18.79
C LYS A 29 -24.34 8.04 17.57
N GLU A 30 -25.45 7.50 17.06
CA GLU A 30 -25.48 6.71 15.82
C GLU A 30 -25.65 7.54 14.54
N LYS A 31 -26.05 8.82 14.63
CA LYS A 31 -26.02 9.74 13.47
C LYS A 31 -24.66 10.39 13.24
N LYS A 32 -23.56 9.69 13.51
CA LYS A 32 -22.24 10.10 13.03
C LYS A 32 -22.09 9.75 11.55
N ASN A 33 -22.71 10.56 10.70
CA ASN A 33 -22.32 10.80 9.31
C ASN A 33 -22.12 9.56 8.43
N ASP A 34 -23.20 8.85 8.14
CA ASP A 34 -23.28 8.11 6.87
C ASP A 34 -23.50 9.12 5.73
N LEU A 35 -22.50 9.96 5.48
CA LEU A 35 -22.45 10.72 4.23
C LEU A 35 -22.33 9.68 3.11
N PRO A 36 -23.15 9.79 2.05
CA PRO A 36 -23.05 8.85 0.93
C PRO A 36 -21.61 8.87 0.40
N PRO A 37 -21.01 7.69 0.13
CA PRO A 37 -19.62 7.62 -0.28
C PRO A 37 -19.43 8.42 -1.57
N VAL A 38 -18.51 9.37 -1.52
CA VAL A 38 -18.16 10.17 -2.68
C VAL A 38 -17.40 9.28 -3.66
N PRO A 39 -17.74 9.28 -4.97
CA PRO A 39 -17.03 8.47 -5.95
C PRO A 39 -15.56 8.88 -6.02
N PHE A 40 -14.66 7.88 -6.14
CA PHE A 40 -13.21 8.07 -6.06
C PHE A 40 -12.66 9.17 -6.98
N PHE A 41 -13.23 9.34 -8.17
CA PHE A 41 -12.78 10.37 -9.11
C PHE A 41 -13.19 11.80 -8.72
N GLN A 42 -14.24 11.96 -7.91
CA GLN A 42 -14.61 13.28 -7.38
C GLN A 42 -13.63 13.76 -6.30
N LEU A 43 -12.84 12.88 -5.68
CA LEU A 43 -11.74 13.31 -4.80
C LEU A 43 -10.68 14.11 -5.57
N PHE A 44 -10.39 13.73 -6.82
CA PHE A 44 -9.36 14.37 -7.65
C PHE A 44 -9.86 15.59 -8.45
N GLN A 45 -11.13 15.98 -8.29
CA GLN A 45 -11.74 17.05 -9.08
C GLN A 45 -11.07 18.43 -8.85
N TYR A 46 -10.50 18.65 -7.67
CA TYR A 46 -9.86 19.91 -7.30
C TYR A 46 -8.39 20.01 -7.71
N SER A 47 -7.82 18.96 -8.31
CA SER A 47 -6.41 18.92 -8.71
C SER A 47 -6.15 19.70 -10.00
N ASN A 48 -5.06 20.48 -10.02
CA ASN A 48 -4.60 21.21 -11.20
C ASN A 48 -4.22 20.27 -12.36
N THR A 49 -4.27 20.77 -13.60
CA THR A 49 -3.81 20.01 -14.78
C THR A 49 -2.35 19.56 -14.65
N LYS A 50 -1.48 20.37 -14.05
CA LYS A 50 -0.06 20.03 -13.83
C LYS A 50 0.12 18.88 -12.81
N GLU A 51 -0.69 18.85 -11.76
CA GLU A 51 -0.69 17.79 -10.75
C GLU A 51 -1.22 16.47 -11.34
N LYS A 52 -2.22 16.53 -12.23
CA LYS A 52 -2.71 15.35 -12.95
C LYS A 52 -1.63 14.70 -13.82
N TRP A 53 -0.84 15.51 -14.52
CA TRP A 53 0.33 15.02 -15.27
C TRP A 53 1.37 14.40 -14.35
N LEU A 54 1.67 15.05 -13.21
CA LEU A 54 2.64 14.56 -12.24
C LEU A 54 2.20 13.22 -11.61
N MET A 55 0.91 13.07 -11.30
CA MET A 55 0.33 11.82 -10.81
C MET A 55 0.42 10.70 -11.86
N PHE A 56 0.19 11.02 -13.13
CA PHE A 56 0.32 10.04 -14.22
C PHE A 56 1.77 9.55 -14.37
N THR A 57 2.74 10.46 -14.31
CA THR A 57 4.17 10.06 -14.35
C THR A 57 4.57 9.24 -13.14
N GLY A 58 4.05 9.56 -11.95
CA GLY A 58 4.26 8.76 -10.74
C GLY A 58 3.66 7.36 -10.87
N ALA A 59 2.47 7.24 -11.45
CA ALA A 59 1.82 5.95 -11.68
C ALA A 59 2.64 5.05 -12.63
N ILE A 60 3.22 5.61 -13.70
CA ILE A 60 4.12 4.86 -14.58
C ILE A 60 5.37 4.41 -13.83
N ALA A 61 5.99 5.28 -13.03
CA ALA A 61 7.15 4.93 -12.21
C ALA A 61 6.82 3.82 -11.20
N ALA A 62 5.62 3.84 -10.61
CA ALA A 62 5.13 2.80 -9.71
C ALA A 62 4.94 1.45 -10.41
N LEU A 63 4.44 1.44 -11.64
CA LEU A 63 4.30 0.21 -12.44
C LEU A 63 5.66 -0.42 -12.71
N VAL A 64 6.64 0.40 -13.14
CA VAL A 64 8.02 -0.06 -13.37
C VAL A 64 8.64 -0.61 -12.09
N ALA A 65 8.46 0.10 -10.97
CA ALA A 65 8.93 -0.35 -9.66
C ALA A 65 8.20 -1.62 -9.17
N GLY A 66 6.95 -1.82 -9.54
CA GLY A 66 6.18 -3.03 -9.23
C GLY A 66 6.66 -4.26 -9.99
N LEU A 67 7.12 -4.08 -11.23
CA LEU A 67 7.71 -5.16 -12.05
C LEU A 67 9.12 -5.59 -11.60
N CYS A 68 9.74 -4.84 -10.68
CA CYS A 68 11.03 -5.20 -10.10
C CYS A 68 11.00 -6.55 -9.38
N MET A 69 9.94 -6.84 -8.60
CA MET A 69 9.80 -8.13 -7.90
C MET A 69 9.77 -9.34 -8.85
N PRO A 70 8.88 -9.42 -9.86
CA PRO A 70 8.88 -10.54 -10.79
C PRO A 70 10.17 -10.62 -11.62
N ALA A 71 10.78 -9.49 -11.97
CA ALA A 71 12.08 -9.49 -12.66
C ALA A 71 13.19 -10.12 -11.80
N MET A 72 13.24 -9.82 -10.50
CA MET A 72 14.18 -10.45 -9.57
C MET A 72 13.96 -11.95 -9.42
N ILE A 73 12.69 -12.39 -9.41
CA ILE A 73 12.34 -13.82 -9.33
C ILE A 73 12.85 -14.58 -10.56
N ILE A 74 12.70 -14.01 -11.76
CA ILE A 74 13.20 -14.64 -13.01
C ILE A 74 14.73 -14.75 -12.97
N MET A 75 15.43 -13.69 -12.58
CA MET A 75 16.90 -13.73 -12.46
C MET A 75 17.40 -14.73 -11.42
N PHE A 76 16.69 -14.86 -10.30
CA PHE A 76 17.00 -15.89 -9.31
C PHE A 76 16.77 -17.32 -9.87
N GLY A 77 15.76 -17.47 -10.74
CA GLY A 77 15.51 -18.71 -11.48
C GLY A 77 16.67 -19.10 -12.39
N ASP A 78 17.26 -18.15 -13.12
CA ASP A 78 18.42 -18.39 -13.99
C ASP A 78 19.64 -18.89 -13.20
N VAL A 79 19.91 -18.27 -12.04
CA VAL A 79 20.97 -18.72 -11.13
C VAL A 79 20.69 -20.12 -10.59
N THR A 80 19.45 -20.40 -10.19
CA THR A 80 19.04 -21.72 -9.70
C THR A 80 19.21 -22.79 -10.79
N ASN A 81 18.86 -22.47 -12.04
CA ASN A 81 19.08 -23.36 -13.17
C ASN A 81 20.59 -23.61 -13.40
N ALA A 82 21.44 -22.59 -13.28
CA ALA A 82 22.88 -22.75 -13.42
C ALA A 82 23.47 -23.72 -12.38
N PHE A 83 23.01 -23.65 -11.11
CA PHE A 83 23.38 -24.64 -10.08
C PHE A 83 22.97 -26.06 -10.46
N VAL A 84 21.76 -26.24 -10.99
CA VAL A 84 21.25 -27.56 -11.38
C VAL A 84 22.01 -28.12 -12.59
N TYR A 85 22.31 -27.29 -13.60
CA TYR A 85 23.07 -27.72 -14.77
C TYR A 85 24.52 -28.08 -14.44
N ASP A 86 25.17 -27.37 -13.51
CA ASP A 86 26.51 -27.71 -13.04
C ASP A 86 26.54 -29.11 -12.40
N ASP A 87 25.60 -29.40 -11.49
CA ASP A 87 25.46 -30.71 -10.85
C ASP A 87 25.19 -31.84 -11.87
N ILE A 88 24.33 -31.58 -12.87
CA ILE A 88 24.00 -32.54 -13.93
C ILE A 88 25.22 -32.80 -14.84
N ASN A 89 25.92 -31.74 -15.25
CA ASN A 89 27.09 -31.85 -16.11
C ASN A 89 28.19 -32.63 -15.40
N ILE A 90 28.53 -32.30 -14.15
CA ILE A 90 29.52 -33.03 -13.35
C ILE A 90 29.16 -34.52 -13.22
N THR A 91 27.88 -34.84 -13.07
CA THR A 91 27.41 -36.23 -12.99
C THR A 91 27.53 -36.96 -14.34
N ALA A 92 27.13 -36.33 -15.44
CA ALA A 92 27.26 -36.88 -16.79
C ALA A 92 28.73 -37.10 -17.19
N ILE A 93 29.59 -36.17 -16.79
CA ILE A 93 31.03 -36.21 -16.93
C ILE A 93 31.62 -37.43 -16.23
N ARG A 94 31.28 -37.66 -14.95
CA ARG A 94 31.77 -38.83 -14.21
C ARG A 94 31.33 -40.15 -14.84
N LEU A 95 30.10 -40.21 -15.39
CA LEU A 95 29.60 -41.39 -16.11
C LEU A 95 30.32 -41.60 -17.45
N GLN A 96 30.67 -40.51 -18.16
CA GLN A 96 31.38 -40.56 -19.44
C GLN A 96 32.89 -40.81 -19.27
N GLU A 97 33.50 -40.31 -18.19
CA GLU A 97 34.90 -40.50 -17.82
C GLU A 97 35.16 -41.96 -17.42
N GLN A 98 34.19 -42.63 -16.80
CA GLN A 98 34.22 -44.08 -16.57
C GLN A 98 34.22 -44.90 -17.88
N ALA A 99 33.74 -44.32 -18.99
CA ALA A 99 33.62 -44.99 -20.29
C ALA A 99 34.78 -44.70 -21.27
N LYS A 100 35.60 -43.66 -21.05
CA LYS A 100 36.71 -43.27 -21.94
C LYS A 100 38.00 -43.04 -21.14
N GLY A 101 38.72 -44.12 -20.87
CA GLY A 101 40.03 -44.06 -20.22
C GLY A 101 41.07 -43.35 -21.08
N ASN A 102 41.40 -42.10 -20.77
CA ASN A 102 42.61 -41.40 -21.22
C ASN A 102 42.99 -40.28 -20.24
N ASN A 103 44.30 -40.09 -20.05
CA ASN A 103 44.92 -39.26 -19.02
C ASN A 103 45.27 -37.86 -19.51
N TYR A 104 44.27 -36.99 -19.63
CA TYR A 104 44.33 -35.69 -18.96
C TYR A 104 43.33 -35.83 -17.83
N THR A 105 43.61 -35.39 -16.60
CA THR A 105 42.61 -35.45 -15.52
C THR A 105 41.39 -34.67 -15.99
N MET A 106 40.38 -35.39 -16.46
CA MET A 106 39.12 -34.84 -17.00
C MET A 106 38.39 -34.07 -15.91
N GLU A 107 38.66 -34.42 -14.65
CA GLU A 107 38.41 -33.61 -13.47
C GLU A 107 38.80 -32.13 -13.65
N GLN A 108 40.01 -31.82 -14.13
CA GLN A 108 40.50 -30.43 -14.24
C GLN A 108 39.94 -29.67 -15.44
N LEU A 109 39.79 -30.31 -16.59
CA LEU A 109 39.24 -29.66 -17.78
C LEU A 109 37.75 -29.37 -17.64
N MET A 110 37.06 -30.19 -16.85
CA MET A 110 35.62 -30.06 -16.67
C MET A 110 35.26 -29.26 -15.42
N GLU A 111 36.11 -29.28 -14.39
CA GLU A 111 36.06 -28.27 -13.33
C GLU A 111 36.33 -26.86 -13.90
N ALA A 112 37.21 -26.70 -14.89
CA ALA A 112 37.47 -25.40 -15.53
C ALA A 112 36.28 -24.92 -16.40
N PHE A 113 35.73 -25.78 -17.27
CA PHE A 113 34.58 -25.42 -18.11
C PHE A 113 33.30 -25.18 -17.31
N ALA A 114 33.01 -26.02 -16.30
CA ALA A 114 31.79 -25.91 -15.50
C ALA A 114 31.84 -24.71 -14.54
N LYS A 115 33.02 -24.41 -13.97
CA LYS A 115 33.23 -23.16 -13.22
C LYS A 115 33.05 -21.92 -14.10
N GLU A 116 33.58 -21.89 -15.33
CA GLU A 116 33.50 -20.70 -16.19
C GLU A 116 32.05 -20.30 -16.50
N ASP A 117 31.21 -21.25 -16.92
CA ASP A 117 29.80 -20.95 -17.25
C ASP A 117 28.97 -20.58 -16.01
N PHE A 118 29.24 -21.24 -14.88
CA PHE A 118 28.58 -20.95 -13.60
C PHE A 118 28.93 -19.56 -13.06
N PHE A 119 30.22 -19.21 -13.00
CA PHE A 119 30.66 -17.89 -12.53
C PHE A 119 30.17 -16.77 -13.45
N LYS A 120 30.02 -17.03 -14.74
CA LYS A 120 29.45 -16.09 -15.70
C LYS A 120 27.97 -15.80 -15.40
N GLU A 121 27.16 -16.81 -15.07
CA GLU A 121 25.74 -16.60 -14.75
C GLU A 121 25.57 -15.88 -13.39
N ILE A 122 26.39 -16.20 -12.39
CA ILE A 122 26.41 -15.46 -11.11
C ILE A 122 26.84 -14.01 -11.30
N THR A 123 27.85 -13.76 -12.11
CA THR A 123 28.32 -12.39 -12.37
C THR A 123 27.26 -11.57 -13.11
N LYS A 124 26.58 -12.18 -14.09
CA LYS A 124 25.43 -11.59 -14.78
C LYS A 124 24.29 -11.27 -13.81
N PHE A 125 24.00 -12.16 -12.87
CA PHE A 125 23.02 -11.93 -11.80
C PHE A 125 23.42 -10.76 -10.90
N GLY A 126 24.69 -10.71 -10.44
CA GLY A 126 25.18 -9.62 -9.59
C GLY A 126 25.08 -8.25 -10.26
N ILE A 127 25.46 -8.16 -11.54
CA ILE A 127 25.32 -6.94 -12.34
C ILE A 127 23.83 -6.59 -12.54
N GLY A 128 22.99 -7.57 -12.87
CA GLY A 128 21.54 -7.36 -13.04
C GLY A 128 20.86 -6.84 -11.77
N CYS A 129 21.17 -7.43 -10.62
CA CYS A 129 20.64 -7.01 -9.32
C CYS A 129 21.04 -5.57 -8.97
N THR A 130 22.29 -5.19 -9.29
CA THR A 130 22.78 -3.82 -9.07
C THR A 130 22.02 -2.79 -9.92
N ILE A 131 21.80 -3.09 -11.21
CA ILE A 131 21.07 -2.21 -12.13
C ILE A 131 19.62 -2.05 -11.69
N ILE A 132 18.96 -3.17 -11.38
CA ILE A 132 17.56 -3.17 -10.93
C ILE A 132 17.43 -2.40 -9.61
N GLY A 133 18.38 -2.56 -8.67
CA GLY A 133 18.38 -1.83 -7.40
C GLY A 133 18.51 -0.32 -7.57
N ILE A 134 19.42 0.15 -8.43
CA ILE A 134 19.58 1.58 -8.73
C ILE A 134 18.32 2.14 -9.40
N LEU A 135 17.76 1.40 -10.37
CA LEU A 135 16.54 1.78 -11.07
C LEU A 135 15.34 1.84 -10.10
N GLN A 136 15.21 0.86 -9.20
CA GLN A 136 14.18 0.81 -8.17
C GLN A 136 14.29 2.00 -7.21
N LEU A 137 15.51 2.37 -6.81
CA LEU A 137 15.75 3.52 -5.94
C LEU A 137 15.31 4.82 -6.62
N ALA A 138 15.73 5.03 -7.87
CA ALA A 138 15.38 6.23 -8.62
C ALA A 138 13.87 6.34 -8.88
N MET A 139 13.25 5.28 -9.41
CA MET A 139 11.82 5.25 -9.74
C MET A 139 10.95 5.31 -8.48
N GLY A 140 11.34 4.61 -7.41
CA GLY A 140 10.65 4.66 -6.12
C GLY A 140 10.69 6.06 -5.51
N TYR A 141 11.84 6.74 -5.56
CA TYR A 141 11.96 8.12 -5.08
C TYR A 141 11.06 9.08 -5.87
N ILE A 142 11.09 9.00 -7.21
CA ILE A 142 10.25 9.84 -8.08
C ILE A 142 8.77 9.58 -7.83
N PHE A 143 8.37 8.31 -7.67
CA PHE A 143 6.99 7.94 -7.36
C PHE A 143 6.53 8.55 -6.03
N VAL A 144 7.28 8.35 -4.94
CA VAL A 144 6.88 8.86 -3.62
C VAL A 144 6.89 10.39 -3.59
N ALA A 145 7.91 11.03 -4.16
CA ALA A 145 8.00 12.48 -4.21
C ALA A 145 6.86 13.11 -5.03
N SER A 146 6.55 12.54 -6.21
CA SER A 146 5.46 13.03 -7.07
C SER A 146 4.08 12.89 -6.41
N MET A 147 3.81 11.76 -5.76
CA MET A 147 2.56 11.52 -5.05
C MET A 147 2.39 12.46 -3.85
N ASN A 148 3.44 12.63 -3.04
CA ASN A 148 3.40 13.52 -1.88
C ASN A 148 3.19 14.98 -2.31
N TYR A 149 3.89 15.44 -3.35
CA TYR A 149 3.73 16.79 -3.86
C TYR A 149 2.31 17.04 -4.39
N ALA A 150 1.74 16.10 -5.15
CA ALA A 150 0.37 16.20 -5.63
C ALA A 150 -0.65 16.18 -4.49
N ALA A 151 -0.44 15.34 -3.48
CA ALA A 151 -1.31 15.24 -2.31
C ALA A 151 -1.30 16.54 -1.48
N GLU A 152 -0.13 17.14 -1.25
CA GLU A 152 0.00 18.39 -0.52
C GLU A 152 -0.78 19.53 -1.20
N GLY A 153 -0.61 19.67 -2.52
CA GLY A 153 -1.34 20.69 -3.30
C GLY A 153 -2.86 20.51 -3.25
N GLN A 154 -3.33 19.26 -3.36
CA GLN A 154 -4.75 18.93 -3.28
C GLN A 154 -5.34 19.20 -1.89
N VAL A 155 -4.66 18.77 -0.83
CA VAL A 155 -5.10 18.96 0.56
C VAL A 155 -5.15 20.44 0.92
N TYR A 156 -4.14 21.23 0.53
CA TYR A 156 -4.11 22.67 0.78
C TYR A 156 -5.33 23.37 0.15
N ARG A 157 -5.65 23.04 -1.11
CA ARG A 157 -6.80 23.61 -1.80
C ARG A 157 -8.12 23.15 -1.20
N LEU A 158 -8.24 21.88 -0.88
CA LEU A 158 -9.44 21.30 -0.27
C LEU A 158 -9.72 21.98 1.08
N ARG A 159 -8.71 22.15 1.93
CA ARG A 159 -8.84 22.86 3.22
C ARG A 159 -9.26 24.32 3.02
N GLY A 160 -8.70 25.02 2.04
CA GLY A 160 -9.09 26.39 1.71
C GLY A 160 -10.55 26.50 1.26
N LEU A 161 -10.99 25.63 0.35
CA LEU A 161 -12.37 25.60 -0.13
C LEU A 161 -13.37 25.20 0.96
N PHE A 162 -12.99 24.24 1.81
CA PHE A 162 -13.80 23.80 2.94
C PHE A 162 -14.02 24.93 3.95
N LEU A 163 -12.94 25.60 4.38
CA LEU A 163 -13.04 26.73 5.30
C LEU A 163 -13.88 27.88 4.71
N LEU A 164 -13.64 28.22 3.44
CA LEU A 164 -14.41 29.27 2.76
C LEU A 164 -15.89 28.93 2.66
N SER A 165 -16.23 27.67 2.37
CA SER A 165 -17.62 27.22 2.24
C SER A 165 -18.34 27.27 3.60
N ILE A 166 -17.66 26.88 4.68
CA ILE A 166 -18.21 26.95 6.04
C ILE A 166 -18.44 28.40 6.46
N LEU A 167 -17.47 29.29 6.23
CA LEU A 167 -17.60 30.70 6.63
C LEU A 167 -18.73 31.44 5.89
N LYS A 168 -19.18 30.92 4.74
CA LYS A 168 -20.30 31.47 3.97
C LYS A 168 -21.67 30.92 4.39
N GLN A 169 -21.70 30.00 5.34
CA GLN A 169 -22.93 29.39 5.79
C GLN A 169 -23.75 30.35 6.68
N GLU A 170 -25.08 30.25 6.63
CA GLU A 170 -25.99 31.08 7.42
C GLU A 170 -25.96 30.73 8.92
N ILE A 171 -26.28 31.71 9.77
CA ILE A 171 -26.22 31.56 11.24
C ILE A 171 -27.14 30.45 11.76
N GLY A 172 -28.28 30.20 11.09
CA GLY A 172 -29.22 29.14 11.45
C GLY A 172 -28.67 27.72 11.21
N TRP A 173 -27.72 27.56 10.30
CA TRP A 173 -27.03 26.28 10.11
C TRP A 173 -26.05 26.00 11.25
N PHE A 174 -25.39 27.03 11.79
CA PHE A 174 -24.50 26.90 12.95
C PHE A 174 -25.24 26.56 14.25
N ASP A 175 -26.51 26.97 14.38
CA ASP A 175 -27.34 26.66 15.56
C ASP A 175 -27.80 25.19 15.57
N THR A 176 -27.86 24.55 14.39
CA THR A 176 -28.28 23.15 14.23
C THR A 176 -27.12 22.15 14.23
N HIS A 177 -25.87 22.61 14.21
CA HIS A 177 -24.67 21.77 14.14
C HIS A 177 -23.67 22.14 15.25
N GLN A 178 -23.40 21.21 16.18
CA GLN A 178 -22.56 21.48 17.36
C GLN A 178 -21.10 21.84 17.01
N THR A 179 -20.59 22.91 17.63
CA THR A 179 -19.27 23.51 17.34
C THR A 179 -18.07 22.59 17.52
N ASN A 180 -18.18 21.60 18.41
CA ASN A 180 -17.10 20.65 18.71
C ASN A 180 -16.78 19.68 17.54
N ASP A 181 -17.72 19.46 16.61
CA ASP A 181 -17.49 18.58 15.45
C ASP A 181 -16.66 19.30 14.36
N PHE A 182 -16.79 20.61 14.20
CA PHE A 182 -16.17 21.34 13.09
C PHE A 182 -14.65 21.42 13.16
N ALA A 183 -14.10 21.76 14.34
CA ALA A 183 -12.66 21.89 14.51
C ALA A 183 -11.94 20.55 14.23
N SER A 184 -12.62 19.44 14.55
CA SER A 184 -12.12 18.08 14.29
C SER A 184 -12.19 17.66 12.82
N ARG A 185 -13.06 18.28 12.01
CA ARG A 185 -13.21 17.98 10.57
C ARG A 185 -12.29 18.80 9.66
N VAL A 186 -11.85 19.97 10.13
CA VAL A 186 -10.94 20.86 9.39
C VAL A 186 -9.47 20.40 9.51
N THR A 187 -9.10 19.85 10.67
CA THR A 187 -7.72 19.51 11.02
C THR A 187 -7.36 18.12 10.51
#